data_AF-A0A134CBF1-F1
#
_entry.id   AF-A0A134CBF1-F1
#
_cell.length_a   1.000
_cell.length_b   1.000
_cell.length_c   1.000
_cell.angle_alpha   90.00
_cell.angle_beta   90.00
_cell.angle_gamma   90.00
#
_symmetry.space_group_name_H-M   'P 1'
#
loop_
_entity.id
_entity.type
_entity.pdbx_description
1 polymer ?
#
loop_
_entity_poly.entity_id
_entity_poly.type
_entity_poly.pdbx_seq_one_letter_code
_entity_poly.pdbx_strand_id
1 'polypeptide(L)'
;MEKEVKKTHHTNPFEIGFAGAEDAYHQNPPCKGFNPRTYYEPWRDDSLTERFFSPRGRLGRLSFFIRSLVGWIVLLIWGSIMTNRLLDSFTNGMTGMIFHTVRTFSTVSYCEITLLFAIFIGFCAMQGMFVIRRLHDRDKSGRYCILLYLPYIGILFWLYLLFAKGTKGDNQYGPDPLTHLQ
;
A
#
# COMPACT_ATOMS: atom_id res chain seq x y z
N MET A 1 -3.93 -52.43 -5.47
CA MET A 1 -4.05 -51.95 -4.09
C MET A 1 -4.16 -50.44 -4.15
N GLU A 2 -5.41 -49.98 -4.20
CA GLU A 2 -5.81 -48.58 -4.36
C GLU A 2 -5.62 -47.86 -3.04
N LYS A 3 -4.77 -46.82 -3.00
CA LYS A 3 -4.58 -46.02 -1.79
C LYS A 3 -5.70 -44.99 -1.73
N GLU A 4 -6.62 -45.16 -0.78
CA GLU A 4 -7.67 -44.20 -0.46
C GLU A 4 -7.08 -42.81 -0.19
N VAL A 5 -7.49 -41.83 -0.99
CA VAL A 5 -7.24 -40.41 -0.72
C VAL A 5 -8.21 -39.97 0.37
N LYS A 6 -7.71 -39.88 1.60
CA LYS A 6 -8.47 -39.40 2.76
C LYS A 6 -8.80 -37.91 2.57
N LYS A 7 -10.02 -37.60 2.10
CA LYS A 7 -10.53 -36.22 2.06
C LYS A 7 -10.76 -35.72 3.48
N THR A 8 -9.91 -34.82 3.97
CA THR A 8 -10.14 -34.08 5.20
C THR A 8 -11.28 -33.08 4.99
N HIS A 9 -12.38 -33.25 5.74
CA HIS A 9 -13.44 -32.25 5.83
C HIS A 9 -12.96 -31.13 6.76
N HIS A 10 -12.68 -29.96 6.19
CA HIS A 10 -12.39 -28.73 6.94
C HIS A 10 -13.70 -27.98 7.18
N THR A 11 -14.11 -27.89 8.44
CA THR A 11 -15.42 -27.37 8.87
C THR A 11 -15.42 -25.85 9.14
N ASN A 12 -14.29 -25.16 9.02
CA ASN A 12 -14.17 -23.75 9.35
C ASN A 12 -13.58 -22.93 8.18
N PRO A 13 -14.30 -21.92 7.65
CA PRO A 13 -13.83 -21.09 6.54
C PRO A 13 -12.63 -20.19 6.89
N PHE A 14 -12.22 -20.15 8.17
CA PHE A 14 -11.07 -19.38 8.65
C PHE A 14 -9.73 -20.14 8.60
N GLU A 15 -9.74 -21.48 8.50
CA GLU A 15 -8.50 -22.29 8.44
C GLU A 15 -7.93 -22.45 7.03
N ILE A 16 -8.72 -22.15 6.00
CA ILE A 16 -8.33 -22.29 4.59
C ILE A 16 -7.12 -21.38 4.26
N GLY A 17 -6.98 -20.26 4.97
CA GLY A 17 -5.85 -19.33 4.81
C GLY A 17 -4.56 -19.72 5.55
N PHE A 18 -4.60 -20.72 6.42
CA PHE A 18 -3.42 -21.15 7.20
C PHE A 18 -2.90 -22.53 6.80
N ALA A 19 -3.77 -23.44 6.35
CA ALA A 19 -3.38 -24.82 6.02
C ALA A 19 -2.48 -24.93 4.77
N GLY A 20 -2.67 -24.08 3.76
CA GLY A 20 -1.83 -24.13 2.55
C GLY A 20 -0.40 -23.60 2.73
N ALA A 21 -0.11 -23.00 3.88
CA ALA A 21 1.15 -22.31 4.12
C ALA A 21 2.23 -23.18 4.76
N GLU A 22 1.90 -24.22 5.52
CA GLU A 22 2.89 -25.14 6.11
C GLU A 22 3.44 -26.13 5.06
N ASP A 23 2.58 -26.57 4.13
CA ASP A 23 2.89 -27.63 3.18
C ASP A 23 3.83 -27.20 2.05
N ALA A 24 3.82 -25.90 1.71
CA ALA A 24 4.63 -25.32 0.65
C ALA A 24 6.13 -25.20 1.04
N TYR A 25 6.45 -25.10 2.33
CA TYR A 25 7.85 -25.03 2.81
C TYR A 25 8.64 -26.31 2.55
N HIS A 26 7.96 -27.46 2.56
CA HIS A 26 8.61 -28.77 2.47
C HIS A 26 8.85 -29.24 1.04
N GLN A 27 8.23 -28.61 0.04
CA GLN A 27 8.28 -29.10 -1.34
C GLN A 27 9.38 -28.44 -2.18
N ASN A 28 9.86 -27.24 -1.83
CA ASN A 28 11.02 -26.61 -2.48
C ASN A 28 11.68 -25.58 -1.53
N PRO A 29 12.72 -25.95 -0.76
CA PRO A 29 13.41 -24.97 0.08
C PRO A 29 14.16 -23.96 -0.82
N PRO A 30 14.03 -22.64 -0.58
CA PRO A 30 14.81 -21.64 -1.28
C PRO A 30 16.32 -21.83 -1.03
N CYS A 31 17.13 -21.52 -2.04
CA CYS A 31 18.57 -21.73 -2.03
C CYS A 31 19.29 -21.00 -0.86
N LYS A 32 20.44 -21.54 -0.45
CA LYS A 32 21.20 -21.20 0.76
C LYS A 32 21.39 -19.68 0.95
N GLY A 33 21.03 -19.19 2.14
CA GLY A 33 21.10 -17.76 2.53
C GLY A 33 19.77 -17.16 3.02
N PHE A 34 18.73 -17.98 3.12
CA PHE A 34 17.36 -17.61 3.49
C PHE A 34 17.23 -16.98 4.88
N ASN A 35 16.70 -15.75 4.94
CA ASN A 35 16.17 -15.15 6.16
C ASN A 35 14.63 -15.06 6.03
N PRO A 36 13.86 -15.84 6.82
CA PRO A 36 12.40 -15.88 6.74
C PRO A 36 11.73 -14.53 7.05
N ARG A 37 12.44 -13.57 7.66
CA ARG A 37 11.91 -12.21 7.92
C ARG A 37 11.98 -11.27 6.73
N THR A 38 12.80 -11.58 5.72
CA THR A 38 13.10 -10.68 4.60
C THR A 38 12.61 -11.20 3.26
N TYR A 39 12.27 -12.49 3.15
CA TYR A 39 11.80 -13.09 1.91
C TYR A 39 10.34 -12.67 1.61
N TYR A 40 10.08 -12.20 0.39
CA TYR A 40 8.73 -11.87 -0.08
C TYR A 40 8.15 -13.06 -0.84
N GLU A 41 7.05 -13.61 -0.33
CA GLU A 41 6.29 -14.68 -0.98
C GLU A 41 5.15 -14.05 -1.81
N PRO A 42 5.15 -14.18 -3.14
CA PRO A 42 4.12 -13.58 -4.01
C PRO A 42 2.69 -14.12 -3.84
N TRP A 43 2.51 -15.13 -2.99
CA TRP A 43 1.25 -15.84 -2.73
C TRP A 43 0.83 -15.74 -1.25
N ARG A 44 1.50 -14.89 -0.47
CA ARG A 44 1.19 -14.60 0.95
C ARG A 44 0.67 -13.16 1.13
N ASP A 45 0.50 -12.41 0.05
CA ASP A 45 0.05 -11.02 0.01
C ASP A 45 -1.48 -10.87 -0.10
N ASP A 46 -2.23 -11.82 0.47
CA ASP A 46 -3.70 -11.83 0.46
C ASP A 46 -4.29 -10.71 1.33
N SER A 47 -3.56 -10.28 2.37
CA SER A 47 -4.03 -9.23 3.27
C SER A 47 -3.84 -7.83 2.67
N LEU A 48 -4.85 -6.96 2.85
CA LEU A 48 -4.77 -5.56 2.43
C LEU A 48 -3.56 -4.83 3.04
N THR A 49 -3.21 -5.14 4.27
CA THR A 49 -2.05 -4.58 4.97
C THR A 49 -0.75 -4.94 4.26
N GLU A 50 -0.55 -6.20 3.87
CA GLU A 50 0.64 -6.59 3.10
C GLU A 50 0.62 -5.97 1.70
N ARG A 51 -0.56 -5.85 1.08
CA ARG A 51 -0.67 -5.28 -0.27
C ARG A 51 -0.36 -3.77 -0.33
N PHE A 52 -0.73 -3.00 0.69
CA PHE A 52 -0.63 -1.53 0.70
C PHE A 52 0.42 -0.95 1.64
N PHE A 53 0.67 -1.58 2.80
CA PHE A 53 1.50 -1.02 3.88
C PHE A 53 2.80 -1.78 4.16
N SER A 54 3.12 -2.80 3.38
CA SER A 54 4.37 -3.54 3.53
C SER A 54 5.42 -3.04 2.53
N PRO A 55 6.69 -2.83 2.95
CA PRO A 55 7.79 -2.47 2.05
C PRO A 55 8.42 -3.69 1.35
N ARG A 56 8.00 -4.91 1.71
CA ARG A 56 8.65 -6.15 1.25
C ARG A 56 8.25 -6.45 -0.19
N GLY A 57 9.19 -7.02 -0.95
CA GLY A 57 8.98 -7.48 -2.32
C GLY A 57 9.22 -6.42 -3.39
N ARG A 58 8.83 -6.79 -4.60
CA ARG A 58 9.02 -6.02 -5.83
C ARG A 58 7.68 -5.66 -6.43
N LEU A 59 7.58 -4.47 -7.01
CA LEU A 59 6.37 -4.01 -7.68
C LEU A 59 6.67 -3.68 -9.15
N GLY A 60 5.98 -4.37 -10.07
CA GLY A 60 6.05 -4.09 -11.49
C GLY A 60 5.47 -2.71 -11.86
N ARG A 61 5.86 -2.17 -13.02
CA ARG A 61 5.51 -0.81 -13.46
C ARG A 61 4.00 -0.54 -13.55
N LEU A 62 3.23 -1.50 -14.08
CA LEU A 62 1.78 -1.33 -14.28
C LEU A 62 1.05 -1.39 -12.94
N SER A 63 1.39 -2.37 -12.10
CA SER A 63 0.87 -2.49 -10.74
C SER A 63 1.20 -1.26 -9.89
N PHE A 64 2.42 -0.72 -10.02
CA PHE A 64 2.82 0.54 -9.39
C PHE A 64 1.93 1.70 -9.85
N PHE A 65 1.74 1.87 -11.15
CA PHE A 65 0.92 2.93 -11.71
C PHE A 65 -0.54 2.84 -11.24
N ILE A 66 -1.18 1.68 -11.42
CA ILE A 66 -2.59 1.49 -11.08
C ILE A 66 -2.82 1.68 -9.58
N ARG A 67 -2.00 1.06 -8.72
CA ARG A 67 -2.15 1.19 -7.26
C ARG A 67 -1.93 2.64 -6.80
N SER A 68 -0.93 3.32 -7.36
CA SER A 68 -0.68 4.74 -7.07
C SER A 68 -1.86 5.61 -7.51
N LEU A 69 -2.41 5.37 -8.71
CA LEU A 69 -3.51 6.13 -9.29
C LEU A 69 -4.81 5.94 -8.50
N VAL A 70 -5.13 4.70 -8.10
CA VAL A 70 -6.28 4.41 -7.23
C VAL A 70 -6.15 5.18 -5.92
N GLY A 71 -4.95 5.18 -5.31
CA GLY A 71 -4.70 5.98 -4.11
C GLY A 71 -4.98 7.47 -4.31
N TRP A 72 -4.53 8.05 -5.43
CA TRP A 72 -4.78 9.46 -5.76
C TRP A 72 -6.27 9.75 -5.96
N ILE A 73 -7.00 8.89 -6.69
CA ILE A 73 -8.44 9.06 -6.91
C ILE A 73 -9.19 9.03 -5.57
N VAL A 74 -8.88 8.07 -4.69
CA VAL A 74 -9.48 7.98 -3.36
C VAL A 74 -9.20 9.24 -2.54
N LEU A 75 -7.95 9.73 -2.54
CA LEU A 75 -7.58 10.95 -1.83
C LEU A 75 -8.31 12.18 -2.38
N LEU A 76 -8.46 12.30 -3.70
CA LEU A 76 -9.16 13.43 -4.33
C LEU A 76 -10.65 13.44 -4.02
N ILE A 77 -11.31 12.27 -4.06
CA ILE A 77 -12.73 12.13 -3.67
C ILE A 77 -12.90 12.50 -2.20
N TRP A 78 -12.03 11.96 -1.34
CA TRP A 78 -12.14 12.23 0.09
C TRP A 78 -11.81 13.69 0.44
N GLY A 79 -10.81 14.27 -0.23
CA GLY A 79 -10.44 15.67 -0.12
C GLY A 79 -11.53 16.63 -0.60
N SER A 80 -12.25 16.29 -1.69
CA SER A 80 -13.37 17.11 -2.16
C SER A 80 -14.54 17.09 -1.16
N ILE A 81 -14.83 15.94 -0.55
CA ILE A 81 -15.85 15.84 0.50
C ILE A 81 -15.48 16.73 1.69
N MET A 82 -14.24 16.61 2.21
CA MET A 82 -13.81 17.42 3.36
C MET A 82 -13.72 18.90 3.05
N THR A 83 -13.25 19.30 1.87
CA THR A 83 -13.17 20.72 1.51
C THR A 83 -14.53 21.38 1.40
N ASN A 84 -15.56 20.68 0.90
CA ASN A 84 -16.94 21.16 0.96
C ASN A 84 -17.42 21.35 2.40
N ARG A 85 -17.12 20.39 3.31
CA ARG A 85 -17.47 20.52 4.73
C ARG A 85 -16.74 21.67 5.43
N LEU A 86 -15.45 21.85 5.13
CA LEU A 86 -14.66 22.95 5.66
C LEU A 86 -15.18 24.31 5.17
N LEU A 87 -15.63 24.39 3.91
CA LEU A 87 -16.26 25.59 3.35
C LEU A 87 -17.60 25.91 4.03
N ASP A 88 -18.42 24.90 4.31
CA ASP A 88 -19.66 25.07 5.07
C ASP A 88 -19.37 25.56 6.50
N SER A 89 -18.40 24.93 7.18
CA SER A 89 -17.93 25.34 8.51
C SER A 89 -17.43 26.79 8.52
N PHE A 90 -16.70 27.21 7.49
CA PHE A 90 -16.20 28.57 7.33
C PHE A 90 -17.31 29.59 7.10
N THR A 91 -18.24 29.30 6.19
CA THR A 91 -19.35 30.20 5.81
C THR A 91 -20.35 30.38 6.96
N ASN A 92 -20.69 29.29 7.63
CA ASN A 92 -21.58 29.32 8.80
C ASN A 92 -20.91 29.96 10.02
N GLY A 93 -19.59 29.77 10.19
CA GLY A 93 -18.81 30.46 11.22
C GLY A 93 -18.81 31.97 11.04
N MET A 94 -18.68 32.46 9.81
CA MET A 94 -18.77 33.88 9.48
C MET A 94 -20.17 34.46 9.76
N THR A 95 -21.22 33.69 9.49
CA THR A 95 -22.61 34.06 9.78
C THR A 95 -22.92 34.04 11.29
N GLY A 96 -22.35 33.07 12.03
CA GLY A 96 -22.49 32.93 13.48
C GLY A 96 -21.76 33.99 14.31
N MET A 97 -20.83 34.76 13.73
CA MET A 97 -20.28 35.96 14.39
C MET A 97 -21.33 37.08 14.53
N ILE A 98 -22.44 37.01 13.80
CA ILE A 98 -23.58 37.92 13.91
C ILE A 98 -24.61 37.41 14.94
N PHE A 99 -24.74 36.08 15.11
CA PHE A 99 -25.64 35.43 16.09
C PHE A 99 -24.88 34.48 17.02
N HIS A 100 -24.71 34.89 18.29
CA HIS A 100 -23.93 34.33 19.42
C HIS A 100 -23.88 32.79 19.64
N THR A 101 -23.53 32.01 18.62
CA THR A 101 -23.52 30.53 18.65
C THR A 101 -22.10 29.98 18.48
N VAL A 102 -21.11 30.65 19.08
CA VAL A 102 -19.68 30.56 18.71
C VAL A 102 -18.99 29.27 19.17
N ARG A 103 -19.56 28.53 20.14
CA ARG A 103 -18.85 27.41 20.82
C ARG A 103 -18.91 26.05 20.09
N THR A 104 -19.95 25.80 19.28
CA THR A 104 -20.13 24.49 18.60
C THR A 104 -19.37 24.42 17.28
N PHE A 105 -19.09 25.55 16.63
CA PHE A 105 -18.40 25.58 15.32
C PHE A 105 -16.89 25.37 15.42
N SER A 106 -16.25 25.87 16.49
CA SER A 106 -14.79 25.75 16.64
C SER A 106 -14.34 24.30 16.82
N THR A 107 -15.07 23.50 17.59
CA THR A 107 -14.69 22.10 17.87
C THR A 107 -14.86 21.19 16.66
N VAL A 108 -15.91 21.39 15.86
CA VAL A 108 -16.15 20.61 14.62
C VAL A 108 -15.04 20.86 13.59
N SER A 109 -14.61 22.12 13.44
CA SER A 109 -13.56 22.49 12.48
C SER A 109 -12.19 21.87 12.80
N TYR A 110 -11.77 21.85 14.07
CA TYR A 110 -10.48 21.25 14.44
C TYR A 110 -10.44 19.72 14.22
N CYS A 111 -11.55 19.03 14.48
CA CYS A 111 -11.66 17.60 14.26
C CYS A 111 -11.55 17.25 12.76
N GLU A 112 -12.18 18.03 11.89
CA GLU A 112 -12.12 17.86 10.42
C GLU A 112 -10.69 18.04 9.89
N ILE A 113 -10.01 19.11 10.31
CA ILE A 113 -8.61 19.37 9.92
C ILE A 113 -7.69 18.24 10.41
N THR A 114 -7.87 17.79 11.65
CA THR A 114 -7.07 16.70 12.24
C THR A 114 -7.29 15.39 11.48
N LEU A 115 -8.53 15.06 11.12
CA LEU A 115 -8.86 13.88 10.33
C LEU A 115 -8.24 13.95 8.94
N LEU A 116 -8.29 15.11 8.29
CA LEU A 116 -7.69 15.31 6.97
C LEU A 116 -6.19 15.10 7.00
N PHE A 117 -5.52 15.64 8.02
CA PHE A 117 -4.09 15.46 8.19
C PHE A 117 -3.71 14.00 8.45
N ALA A 118 -4.48 13.29 9.29
CA ALA A 118 -4.25 11.88 9.59
C ALA A 118 -4.37 10.99 8.34
N ILE A 119 -5.38 11.22 7.50
CA ILE A 119 -5.56 10.47 6.24
C ILE A 119 -4.48 10.81 5.23
N PHE A 120 -4.08 12.09 5.14
CA PHE A 120 -2.98 12.51 4.29
C PHE A 120 -1.66 11.82 4.66
N ILE A 121 -1.34 11.70 5.96
CA ILE A 121 -0.18 10.94 6.43
C ILE A 121 -0.27 9.47 6.01
N GLY A 122 -1.43 8.83 6.19
CA GLY A 122 -1.66 7.44 5.77
C GLY A 122 -1.43 7.25 4.27
N PHE A 123 -1.92 8.19 3.46
CA PHE A 123 -1.68 8.21 2.01
C PHE A 123 -0.19 8.35 1.69
N CYS A 124 0.52 9.29 2.31
CA CYS A 124 1.97 9.46 2.12
C CYS A 124 2.73 8.17 2.46
N ALA A 125 2.42 7.53 3.58
CA ALA A 125 3.02 6.26 3.97
C ALA A 125 2.79 5.17 2.93
N MET A 126 1.55 5.00 2.47
CA MET A 126 1.19 4.04 1.41
C MET A 126 1.97 4.29 0.10
N GLN A 127 2.06 5.54 -0.37
CA GLN A 127 2.82 5.86 -1.58
C GLN A 127 4.32 5.61 -1.39
N GLY A 128 4.85 5.89 -0.20
CA GLY A 128 6.22 5.55 0.18
C GLY A 128 6.49 4.05 0.03
N MET A 129 5.59 3.19 0.51
CA MET A 129 5.73 1.73 0.40
C MET A 129 5.76 1.26 -1.07
N PHE A 130 4.92 1.83 -1.93
CA PHE A 130 4.95 1.53 -3.37
C PHE A 130 6.26 1.94 -4.04
N VAL A 131 6.79 3.12 -3.70
CA VAL A 131 8.07 3.59 -4.22
C VAL A 131 9.22 2.72 -3.73
N ILE A 132 9.22 2.28 -2.47
CA ILE A 132 10.21 1.35 -1.92
C ILE A 132 10.22 0.05 -2.72
N ARG A 133 9.05 -0.58 -2.90
CA ARG A 133 8.93 -1.83 -3.70
C ARG A 133 9.33 -1.64 -5.15
N ARG A 134 9.10 -0.45 -5.71
CA ARG A 134 9.50 -0.12 -7.08
C ARG A 134 11.02 0.09 -7.20
N LEU A 135 11.65 0.64 -6.15
CA LEU A 135 13.11 0.74 -6.05
C LEU A 135 13.77 -0.63 -5.88
N HIS A 136 13.17 -1.51 -5.09
CA HIS A 136 13.59 -2.91 -4.95
C HIS A 136 13.53 -3.65 -6.29
N ASP A 137 12.53 -3.37 -7.14
CA ASP A 137 12.48 -3.91 -8.50
C ASP A 137 13.64 -3.44 -9.41
N ARG A 138 14.37 -2.39 -9.02
CA ARG A 138 15.56 -1.89 -9.70
C ARG A 138 16.86 -2.23 -8.99
N ASP A 139 16.81 -3.10 -7.99
CA ASP A 139 17.94 -3.44 -7.12
C ASP A 139 18.55 -2.21 -6.41
N LYS A 140 17.70 -1.23 -6.07
CA LYS A 140 18.08 -0.03 -5.33
C LYS A 140 17.51 -0.06 -3.91
N SER A 141 18.26 0.51 -2.96
CA SER A 141 17.81 0.62 -1.58
C SER A 141 16.56 1.50 -1.45
N GLY A 142 15.63 1.12 -0.56
CA GLY A 142 14.42 1.90 -0.27
C GLY A 142 14.67 3.33 0.24
N ARG A 143 15.89 3.69 0.67
CA ARG A 143 16.26 5.04 1.15
C ARG A 143 15.99 6.15 0.11
N TYR A 144 16.04 5.83 -1.18
CA TYR A 144 15.71 6.80 -2.23
C TYR A 144 14.22 7.17 -2.26
N CYS A 145 13.35 6.51 -1.48
CA CYS A 145 11.95 6.89 -1.36
C CYS A 145 11.77 8.31 -0.78
N ILE A 146 12.77 8.83 -0.05
CA ILE A 146 12.75 10.19 0.50
C ILE A 146 12.62 11.24 -0.62
N LEU A 147 13.14 10.95 -1.83
CA LEU A 147 13.03 11.83 -2.99
C LEU A 147 11.57 12.07 -3.41
N LEU A 148 10.65 11.16 -3.09
CA LEU A 148 9.22 11.32 -3.34
C LEU A 148 8.62 12.52 -2.59
N TYR A 149 9.14 12.83 -1.41
CA TYR A 149 8.59 13.87 -0.53
C TYR A 149 9.16 15.27 -0.81
N LEU A 150 10.11 15.39 -1.75
CA LEU A 150 10.62 16.69 -2.18
C LEU A 150 9.65 17.29 -3.22
N PRO A 151 9.25 18.57 -3.06
CA PRO A 151 8.39 19.23 -4.03
C PRO A 151 9.09 19.29 -5.40
N TYR A 152 8.31 19.15 -6.47
CA TYR A 152 8.75 19.07 -7.88
C TYR A 152 9.60 17.83 -8.22
N ILE A 153 10.66 17.57 -7.46
CA ILE A 153 11.54 16.41 -7.60
C ILE A 153 10.76 15.11 -7.43
N GLY A 154 9.84 15.03 -6.47
CA GLY A 154 9.03 13.84 -6.23
C GLY A 154 8.18 13.43 -7.43
N ILE A 155 7.64 14.41 -8.18
CA ILE A 155 6.85 14.17 -9.39
C ILE A 155 7.74 13.62 -10.50
N LEU A 156 8.89 14.25 -10.74
CA LEU A 156 9.87 13.78 -11.73
C LEU A 156 10.40 12.39 -11.38
N PHE A 157 10.66 12.13 -10.11
CA PHE A 157 11.12 10.84 -9.61
C PHE A 157 10.06 9.75 -9.76
N TRP A 158 8.80 10.05 -9.46
CA TRP A 158 7.69 9.13 -9.66
C TRP A 158 7.50 8.79 -11.15
N LEU A 159 7.58 9.79 -12.05
CA LEU A 159 7.57 9.57 -13.50
C LEU A 159 8.77 8.74 -13.97
N TYR A 160 9.97 9.00 -13.44
CA TYR A 160 11.14 8.18 -13.73
C TYR A 160 10.89 6.71 -13.37
N LEU A 161 10.36 6.42 -12.17
CA LEU A 161 10.07 5.06 -11.73
C LEU A 161 8.98 4.37 -12.56
N LEU A 162 8.06 5.14 -13.15
CA LEU A 162 7.03 4.64 -14.05
C LEU A 162 7.64 4.08 -15.35
N PHE A 163 8.58 4.80 -15.96
CA PHE A 163 9.16 4.41 -17.26
C PHE A 163 10.39 3.51 -17.14
N ALA A 164 11.13 3.58 -16.04
CA ALA A 164 12.41 2.90 -15.92
C ALA A 164 12.27 1.37 -15.76
N LYS A 165 12.84 0.56 -16.66
CA LYS A 165 12.71 -0.91 -16.67
C LYS A 165 13.33 -1.63 -15.45
N GLY A 166 12.57 -2.52 -14.80
CA GLY A 166 13.05 -3.35 -13.67
C GLY A 166 14.19 -4.32 -14.00
N THR A 167 14.73 -4.97 -12.97
CA THR A 167 15.76 -6.02 -13.07
C THR A 167 15.16 -7.30 -13.63
N LYS A 168 15.86 -7.96 -14.55
CA LYS A 168 15.43 -9.24 -15.12
C LYS A 168 15.78 -10.38 -14.16
N GLY A 169 14.83 -11.30 -13.95
CA GLY A 169 15.03 -12.45 -13.08
C GLY A 169 15.01 -12.08 -11.60
N ASP A 170 15.41 -13.02 -10.76
CA ASP A 170 15.38 -12.87 -9.31
C ASP A 170 16.43 -11.86 -8.82
N ASN A 171 16.10 -11.10 -7.78
CA ASN A 171 17.02 -10.17 -7.15
C ASN A 171 17.02 -10.32 -5.62
N GLN A 172 17.86 -9.56 -4.92
CA GLN A 172 18.00 -9.65 -3.45
C GLN A 172 16.72 -9.34 -2.66
N TYR A 173 15.71 -8.73 -3.31
CA TYR A 173 14.42 -8.37 -2.73
C TYR A 173 13.28 -9.32 -3.11
N GLY A 174 13.56 -10.35 -3.92
CA GLY A 174 12.61 -11.41 -4.26
C GLY A 174 12.54 -11.76 -5.75
N PRO A 175 11.66 -12.71 -6.09
CA PRO A 175 11.48 -13.19 -7.46
C PRO A 175 10.89 -12.12 -8.39
N ASP A 176 11.02 -12.31 -9.70
CA ASP A 176 10.48 -11.38 -10.69
C ASP A 176 8.94 -11.23 -10.54
N PRO A 177 8.41 -10.00 -10.39
CA PRO A 177 6.97 -9.77 -10.26
C PRO A 177 6.18 -10.07 -11.54
N LEU A 178 6.80 -10.46 -12.65
CA LEU A 178 6.10 -10.87 -13.87
C LEU A 178 5.98 -12.38 -14.02
N THR A 179 6.64 -13.18 -13.18
CA THR A 179 6.68 -14.65 -13.31
C THR A 179 5.30 -15.31 -13.17
N HIS A 180 4.36 -14.67 -12.47
CA HIS A 180 2.99 -15.19 -12.30
C HIS A 180 2.02 -14.82 -13.44
N LEU A 181 2.46 -14.00 -14.42
CA LEU A 181 1.66 -13.58 -15.56
C LEU A 181 2.06 -14.28 -16.87
N GLN A 182 3.03 -15.19 -16.81
CA GLN A 182 3.51 -16.01 -17.94
C GLN A 182 2.85 -17.38 -17.92
#